data_AF-H1BA58-F1
#
_entry.id   AF-H1BA58-F1
#
_cell.length_a   1.000
_cell.length_b   1.000
_cell.length_c   1.000
_cell.angle_alpha   90.00
_cell.angle_beta   90.00
_cell.angle_gamma   90.00
#
_symmetry.space_group_name_H-M   'P 1'
#
loop_
_entity.id
_entity.type
_entity.pdbx_description
1 polymer ?
#
loop_
_entity_poly.entity_id
_entity_poly.type
_entity_poly.pdbx_seq_one_letter_code
_entity_poly.pdbx_strand_id
1 'polypeptide(L)' 'MKHLPIGVEDFKELVDHQYYYIDKIMFIQDVLKEKVVLYTRPRRFGKTLNMSRRCPPKA' A
#
# COMPACT_ATOMS: atom_id res chain seq x y z
N MET A 1 -7.87 -1.19 19.47
CA MET A 1 -8.13 -1.60 18.07
C MET A 1 -7.67 -0.47 17.15
N LYS A 2 -7.03 -0.74 16.02
CA LYS A 2 -6.61 0.31 15.07
C LYS A 2 -7.79 0.72 14.19
N HIS A 3 -7.94 2.01 13.94
CA HIS A 3 -9.01 2.52 13.07
C HIS A 3 -8.71 2.19 11.60
N LEU A 4 -9.76 2.02 10.80
CA LEU A 4 -9.62 1.90 9.35
C LEU A 4 -9.24 3.28 8.75
N PRO A 5 -8.28 3.33 7.81
CA PRO A 5 -7.79 4.57 7.22
C PRO A 5 -8.75 5.08 6.12
N ILE A 6 -10.01 5.34 6.47
CA ILE A 6 -11.01 5.80 5.51
C ILE A 6 -10.71 7.25 5.14
N GLY A 7 -10.34 7.49 3.88
CA GLY A 7 -10.02 8.84 3.37
C GLY A 7 -8.57 9.27 3.60
N VAL A 8 -7.74 8.44 4.24
CA VAL A 8 -6.30 8.68 4.40
C VAL A 8 -5.57 8.10 3.19
N GLU A 9 -4.87 8.96 2.44
CA GLU A 9 -4.11 8.58 1.24
C GLU A 9 -2.60 8.82 1.37
N ASP A 10 -2.13 9.33 2.52
CA ASP A 10 -0.72 9.55 2.82
C ASP A 10 -0.18 8.49 3.79
N PHE A 11 0.98 7.91 3.46
CA PHE A 11 1.59 6.84 4.24
C PHE A 11 2.18 7.33 5.57
N LYS A 12 2.66 8.57 5.63
CA LYS A 12 3.18 9.14 6.88
C LYS A 12 2.03 9.36 7.87
N GLU A 13 0.92 9.93 7.42
CA GLU A 13 -0.30 10.09 8.22
C GLU A 13 -0.78 8.72 8.75
N LEU A 14 -0.74 7.70 7.89
CA LEU A 14 -1.11 6.33 8.26
C LEU A 14 -0.29 5.81 9.46
N VAL A 15 1.03 6.03 9.43
CA VAL A 15 1.97 5.56 10.46
C VAL A 15 1.86 6.40 11.74
N ASP A 16 1.86 7.73 11.60
CA ASP A 16 1.84 8.69 12.71
C ASP A 16 0.57 8.51 13.57
N HIS A 17 -0.57 8.23 12.93
CA HIS A 17 -1.85 8.01 13.61
C HIS A 17 -2.16 6.53 13.89
N GLN A 18 -1.20 5.62 13.66
CA GLN A 18 -1.32 4.18 13.94
C GLN A 18 -2.58 3.51 13.35
N TYR A 19 -2.96 3.89 12.14
CA TYR A 19 -4.11 3.28 11.45
C TYR A 19 -3.85 1.82 11.07
N TYR A 20 -4.93 1.10 10.77
CA TYR A 20 -4.88 -0.25 10.24
C TYR A 20 -4.39 -0.23 8.79
N TYR A 21 -3.32 -0.95 8.48
CA TYR A 21 -2.73 -1.00 7.15
C TYR A 21 -2.45 -2.43 6.73
N ILE A 22 -2.80 -2.76 5.50
CA ILE A 22 -2.53 -4.05 4.88
C ILE A 22 -1.35 -3.87 3.93
N ASP A 23 -0.21 -4.48 4.29
CA ASP A 23 0.95 -4.47 3.41
C ASP A 23 0.74 -5.43 2.23
N LYS A 24 0.91 -4.90 1.02
CA LYS A 24 0.73 -5.62 -0.26
C LYS A 24 2.03 -5.90 -0.98
N ILE A 25 3.20 -5.64 -0.37
CA ILE A 25 4.50 -5.82 -1.04
C ILE A 25 4.65 -7.25 -1.57
N MET A 26 4.33 -8.29 -0.79
CA MET A 26 4.46 -9.68 -1.24
C MET A 26 3.59 -9.97 -2.47
N PHE A 27 2.33 -9.51 -2.44
CA PHE A 27 1.43 -9.62 -3.59
C PHE A 27 1.99 -8.90 -4.83
N ILE A 28 2.52 -7.69 -4.67
CA ILE A 28 3.11 -6.93 -5.78
C ILE A 28 4.35 -7.66 -6.32
N GLN A 29 5.19 -8.23 -5.45
CA GLN A 29 6.36 -9.01 -5.87
C GLN A 29 5.96 -10.22 -6.71
N ASP A 30 4.90 -10.94 -6.33
CA ASP A 30 4.43 -12.09 -7.09
C ASP A 30 3.81 -11.66 -8.43
N VAL A 31 3.02 -10.58 -8.46
CA VAL A 31 2.49 -10.00 -9.70
C VAL A 31 3.61 -9.57 -10.67
N LEU A 32 4.73 -9.06 -10.16
CA LEU A 32 5.86 -8.61 -10.99
C LEU A 32 6.68 -9.77 -11.60
N LYS A 33 6.55 -11.00 -11.09
CA LYS A 33 7.24 -12.18 -11.65
C LYS A 33 6.56 -12.74 -12.90
N GLU A 34 5.28 -12.43 -13.08
CA GLU A 34 4.46 -12.96 -14.15
C GLU A 34 4.54 -12.10 -15.43
N LYS A 35 4.56 -12.74 -16.60
CA LYS A 35 4.65 -12.04 -17.89
C LYS A 35 3.37 -11.28 -18.24
N VAL A 36 2.21 -11.83 -17.87
CA VAL A 36 0.89 -11.25 -18.07
C VAL A 36 0.04 -11.57 -16.85
N VAL A 37 -0.59 -10.56 -16.24
CA VAL A 37 -1.46 -10.74 -15.07
C VAL A 37 -2.81 -10.09 -15.31
N LEU A 38 -3.89 -10.83 -15.08
CA LEU A 38 -5.25 -10.31 -15.04
C LEU A 38 -5.72 -10.25 -13.58
N TYR A 39 -6.10 -9.06 -13.12
CA TYR A 39 -6.71 -8.86 -11.81
C TYR A 39 -7.83 -7.84 -11.92
N THR A 40 -8.83 -7.97 -11.05
CA THR A 40 -9.88 -6.97 -10.90
C THR A 40 -9.24 -5.66 -10.46
N ARG A 41 -9.65 -4.50 -10.99
CA ARG A 41 -9.10 -3.17 -10.64
C ARG A 41 -9.82 -2.62 -9.41
N PRO A 42 -9.39 -2.90 -8.16
CA PRO A 42 -10.18 -2.56 -7.00
C PRO A 42 -10.08 -1.05 -6.75
N ARG A 43 -11.20 -0.38 -6.49
CA ARG A 43 -11.18 1.04 -6.09
C ARG A 43 -10.48 1.16 -4.73
N ARG A 44 -9.64 2.19 -4.55
CA ARG A 44 -8.80 2.37 -3.34
C ARG A 44 -7.78 1.24 -3.10
N PHE A 45 -7.25 0.65 -4.17
CA PHE A 45 -6.13 -0.31 -4.04
C PHE A 45 -4.85 0.30 -3.45
N GLY A 46 -4.78 1.61 -3.19
CA GLY A 46 -3.64 2.25 -2.54
C GLY A 46 -2.53 2.64 -3.51
N LYS A 47 -2.85 2.97 -4.76
CA LYS A 47 -1.87 3.51 -5.73
C LYS A 47 -1.23 4.80 -5.20
N THR A 48 -2.04 5.79 -4.79
CA THR A 48 -1.58 7.04 -4.18
C THR A 48 -0.76 6.77 -2.92
N LEU A 49 -1.30 5.93 -2.03
CA LEU A 49 -0.66 5.54 -0.77
C LEU A 49 0.73 4.91 -1.00
N ASN A 50 0.85 4.02 -1.99
CA ASN A 50 2.14 3.42 -2.35
C ASN A 50 3.15 4.46 -2.88
N MET A 51 2.70 5.48 -3.60
CA MET A 51 3.58 6.55 -4.08
C MET A 51 4.05 7.48 -2.96
N SER A 52 3.23 7.68 -1.92
CA SER A 52 3.62 8.46 -0.73
C SER A 52 4.63 7.74 0.17
N ARG A 53 4.70 6.40 0.08
CA ARG A 53 5.63 5.57 0.84
C ARG A 53 7.05 5.79 0.32
N ARG A 54 7.82 6.64 0.99
CA ARG A 54 9.25 6.80 0.69
C ARG A 54 9.99 5.50 1.00
N CYS A 55 10.87 5.07 0.09
CA CYS A 55 11.79 3.98 0.37
C CYS A 55 12.73 4.45 1.50
N PRO A 56 12.82 3.74 2.64
CA PRO A 56 13.83 4.06 3.63
C PRO A 56 15.22 3.92 2.99
N PRO A 57 16.19 4.77 3.36
CA PRO A 57 17.56 4.62 2.88
C PRO A 57 18.04 3.20 3.20
N LYS A 58 18.58 2.52 2.19
CA LYS A 58 19.24 1.23 2.43
C LYS A 58 20.48 1.51 3.26
N ALA A 59 20.57 0.87 4.43
CA ALA A 59 21.79 0.81 5.23
C ALA A 59 22.89 0.05 4.48
#